data_AF-A0A7J5ECI6-F1
#
_entry.id   AF-A0A7J5ECI6-F1
#
_cell.length_a   1.000
_cell.length_b   1.000
_cell.length_c   1.000
_cell.angle_alpha   90.00
_cell.angle_beta   90.00
_cell.angle_gamma   90.00
#
_symmetry.space_group_name_H-M   'P 1'
#
loop_
_entity.id
_entity.type
_entity.pdbx_description
1 polymer ?
#
loop_
_entity_poly.entity_id
_entity_poly.type
_entity_poly.pdbx_seq_one_letter_code
_entity_poly.pdbx_strand_id
1 'polypeptide(L)' 'MKFDRFEEILGWQKAKEFTLNIYKSFSNCKDFAFKDQIQRASVSIMNNIAEGFERKSNKEFKQFLFIAKGSAGEVR' A
#
# COMPACT_ATOMS: atom_id res chain seq x y z
N MET A 1 -2.73 -12.64 -16.49
CA MET A 1 -3.83 -12.47 -15.51
C MET A 1 -4.48 -11.14 -15.83
N LYS A 2 -5.75 -11.12 -16.22
CA LYS A 2 -6.48 -9.89 -16.54
C LYS A 2 -7.39 -9.63 -15.35
N PHE A 3 -7.04 -8.65 -14.53
CA PHE A 3 -7.92 -8.13 -13.47
C PHE A 3 -8.75 -7.03 -14.09
N ASP A 4 -10.04 -6.95 -13.75
CA ASP A 4 -10.91 -5.88 -14.26
C ASP A 4 -10.90 -4.66 -13.33
N ARG A 5 -10.53 -4.86 -12.06
CA ARG A 5 -10.34 -3.80 -11.06
C ARG A 5 -9.15 -4.11 -10.15
N PHE A 6 -8.52 -3.08 -9.59
CA PHE A 6 -7.38 -3.27 -8.68
C PHE A 6 -7.77 -4.00 -7.38
N GLU A 7 -9.02 -3.92 -6.95
CA GLU A 7 -9.51 -4.58 -5.74
C GLU A 7 -9.50 -6.11 -5.84
N GLU A 8 -9.39 -6.66 -7.05
CA GLU A 8 -9.24 -8.11 -7.29
C GLU A 8 -7.80 -8.59 -7.05
N ILE A 9 -6.85 -7.65 -6.96
CA ILE A 9 -5.44 -7.96 -6.74
C ILE A 9 -5.24 -8.32 -5.28
N LEU A 10 -4.87 -9.58 -5.01
CA LEU A 10 -4.61 -10.07 -3.65
C LEU A 10 -3.60 -9.21 -2.88
N GLY A 11 -2.58 -8.68 -3.58
CA GLY A 11 -1.61 -7.75 -2.99
C GLY A 11 -2.25 -6.48 -2.46
N TRP A 12 -3.24 -5.92 -3.16
CA TRP A 12 -3.99 -4.75 -2.72
C TRP A 12 -4.88 -5.07 -1.52
N GLN A 13 -5.60 -6.21 -1.55
CA GLN A 13 -6.45 -6.65 -0.45
C GLN A 13 -5.65 -6.82 0.85
N LYS A 14 -4.50 -7.49 0.76
CA LYS A 14 -3.58 -7.66 1.90
C LYS A 14 -3.01 -6.32 2.38
N ALA A 15 -2.67 -5.40 1.47
CA ALA A 15 -2.21 -4.07 1.85
C ALA A 15 -3.30 -3.28 2.60
N LYS A 16 -4.57 -3.38 2.17
CA LYS A 16 -5.71 -2.76 2.87
C LYS A 16 -5.87 -3.31 4.28
N GLU A 17 -5.87 -4.63 4.45
CA GLU A 17 -5.96 -5.27 5.77
C GLU A 17 -4.78 -4.88 6.67
N PHE A 18 -3.58 -4.88 6.13
CA PHE A 18 -2.36 -4.47 6.83
C PHE A 18 -2.47 -3.02 7.33
N THR A 19 -2.87 -2.09 6.46
CA THR A 19 -3.09 -0.68 6.82
C THR A 19 -4.13 -0.54 7.93
N LEU A 20 -5.27 -1.25 7.86
CA LEU A 20 -6.27 -1.23 8.92
C LEU A 20 -5.70 -1.69 10.27
N ASN A 21 -4.85 -2.72 10.26
CA ASN A 21 -4.18 -3.20 11.47
C ASN A 21 -3.17 -2.18 12.02
N ILE A 22 -2.40 -1.50 11.17
CA ILE A 22 -1.51 -0.41 11.58
C ILE A 22 -2.32 0.70 12.26
N TYR A 23 -3.41 1.16 11.67
CA TYR A 23 -4.24 2.21 12.26
C TYR A 23 -4.80 1.80 13.63
N LYS A 24 -5.22 0.53 13.79
CA LYS A 24 -5.68 -0.01 15.08
C LYS A 24 -4.56 -0.05 16.12
N SER A 25 -3.40 -0.58 15.76
CA SER A 25 -2.24 -0.72 16.66
C SER A 25 -1.69 0.62 17.13
N PHE A 26 -1.75 1.65 16.28
CA PHE A 26 -1.25 2.99 16.59
C PHE A 26 -2.33 3.94 17.16
N SER A 27 -3.52 3.44 17.46
CA SER A 27 -4.65 4.24 17.97
C SER A 27 -4.28 5.10 19.18
N ASN A 28 -3.53 4.52 20.13
CA ASN A 28 -3.10 5.18 21.37
C ASN A 28 -1.62 5.65 21.35
N CYS A 29 -0.93 5.55 20.21
CA CYS A 29 0.46 6.00 20.08
C CYS A 29 0.53 7.54 20.12
N LYS A 30 1.35 8.08 21.02
CA LYS A 30 1.59 9.52 21.20
C LYS A 30 2.84 10.04 20.50
N ASP A 31 3.67 9.14 19.96
CA ASP A 31 4.74 9.53 19.05
C ASP A 31 4.11 9.82 17.67
N PHE A 32 3.63 11.05 17.51
CA PHE A 32 2.86 11.45 16.33
C PHE A 32 3.70 11.41 15.05
N ALA A 33 4.99 11.73 15.13
CA ALA A 33 5.87 11.71 13.96
C ALA A 33 6.11 10.29 13.47
N PHE A 34 6.43 9.36 14.38
CA PHE A 34 6.59 7.95 14.05
C PHE A 34 5.29 7.31 13.56
N LYS A 35 4.19 7.57 14.28
CA LYS A 35 2.84 7.11 13.90
C LYS A 35 2.49 7.53 12.47
N ASP A 36 2.66 8.81 12.16
CA ASP A 36 2.36 9.37 10.85
C ASP A 36 3.24 8.78 9.75
N GLN A 37 4.55 8.61 10.00
CA GLN A 37 5.45 7.95 9.06
C GLN A 37 4.99 6.53 8.71
N ILE A 38 4.67 5.72 9.73
CA ILE A 38 4.25 4.34 9.56
C ILE A 38 2.87 4.23 8.89
N GLN A 39 1.92 5.08 9.28
CA GLN A 39 0.59 5.11 8.67
C GLN A 39 0.67 5.49 7.18
N ARG A 40 1.44 6.53 6.82
CA ARG A 40 1.61 6.93 5.42
C ARG A 40 2.29 5.85 4.59
N ALA A 41 3.34 5.23 5.11
CA ALA A 41 4.02 4.14 4.42
C ALA A 41 3.06 2.96 4.18
N SER A 42 2.22 2.59 5.15
CA SER A 42 1.23 1.53 4.97
C SER A 42 0.18 1.85 3.89
N VAL A 43 -0.38 3.06 3.91
CA VAL A 43 -1.36 3.54 2.90
C VAL A 43 -0.73 3.59 1.50
N SER A 44 0.54 4.00 1.40
CA SER A 44 1.28 4.07 0.14
C SER A 44 1.32 2.73 -0.60
N ILE A 45 1.34 1.59 0.11
CA ILE A 45 1.35 0.25 -0.51
C ILE A 45 0.11 0.05 -1.38
N MET A 46 -1.08 0.24 -0.80
CA MET A 46 -2.35 0.06 -1.54
C MET A 46 -2.56 1.12 -2.61
N ASN A 47 -2.15 2.37 -2.33
CA ASN A 47 -2.28 3.47 -3.29
C ASN A 47 -1.43 3.22 -4.54
N ASN A 48 -0.17 2.78 -4.39
CA ASN A 48 0.67 2.49 -5.54
C ASN A 48 0.16 1.30 -6.36
N ILE A 49 -0.42 0.27 -5.72
CA ILE A 49 -1.02 -0.84 -6.49
C ILE A 49 -2.21 -0.34 -7.32
N ALA A 50 -3.10 0.47 -6.73
CA ALA A 50 -4.24 1.05 -7.44
C ALA A 50 -3.80 2.02 -8.54
N GLU A 51 -2.90 2.96 -8.22
CA GLU A 51 -2.40 3.94 -9.19
C GLU A 51 -1.68 3.25 -10.36
N GLY A 52 -0.88 2.22 -10.08
CA GLY A 52 -0.21 1.43 -11.11
C GLY A 52 -1.18 0.66 -12.01
N PHE A 53 -2.29 0.16 -11.45
CA PHE A 53 -3.33 -0.53 -12.19
C PHE A 53 -4.04 0.38 -13.19
N GLU A 54 -4.25 1.65 -12.83
CA GLU A 54 -4.85 2.67 -13.71
C GLU A 54 -3.90 3.19 -14.81
N ARG A 55 -2.64 2.73 -14.85
CA ARG A 55 -1.68 3.12 -15.90
C ARG A 55 -1.92 2.37 -17.21
N LYS A 56 -1.43 2.95 -18.31
CA LYS A 56 -1.70 2.48 -19.68
C LYS A 56 -0.90 1.25 -20.08
N SER A 57 0.13 0.87 -19.31
CA SER A 57 1.03 -0.22 -19.68
C SER A 57 1.45 -1.09 -18.49
N ASN A 58 1.71 -2.37 -18.79
CA ASN A 58 2.29 -3.31 -17.83
C ASN A 58 3.67 -2.86 -17.30
N LYS A 59 4.41 -2.09 -18.10
CA LYS A 59 5.71 -1.54 -17.70
C LYS A 59 5.55 -0.52 -16.57
N GLU A 60 4.60 0.40 -16.72
CA GLU A 60 4.28 1.37 -15.67
C GLU A 60 3.69 0.66 -14.44
N PHE A 61 2.76 -0.28 -14.63
CA PHE A 61 2.20 -1.01 -13.51
C PHE A 61 3.29 -1.71 -12.69
N LYS A 62 4.26 -2.37 -13.34
CA LYS A 62 5.41 -2.99 -12.67
C LYS A 62 6.25 -1.98 -11.89
N GLN A 63 6.46 -0.77 -12.40
CA GLN A 63 7.16 0.29 -11.68
C GLN A 63 6.45 0.65 -10.37
N PHE A 64 5.13 0.83 -10.43
CA PHE A 64 4.32 1.12 -9.24
C PHE A 64 4.33 -0.03 -8.23
N LEU A 65 4.35 -1.29 -8.68
CA LEU A 65 4.52 -2.43 -7.79
C LEU A 65 5.88 -2.44 -7.06
N PHE A 66 6.95 -1.93 -7.69
CA PHE A 66 8.22 -1.74 -6.98
C PHE A 66 8.16 -0.65 -5.93
N ILE A 67 7.44 0.45 -6.19
CA ILE A 67 7.22 1.51 -5.21
C ILE A 67 6.41 0.97 -4.02
N ALA A 68 5.31 0.25 -4.29
CA ALA A 68 4.51 -0.42 -3.27
C ALA A 68 5.36 -1.38 -2.40
N LYS A 69 6.26 -2.14 -3.04
CA LYS A 69 7.23 -3.00 -2.34
C LYS A 69 8.21 -2.20 -1.48
N GLY A 70 8.66 -1.03 -1.96
CA GLY A 70 9.50 -0.11 -1.18
C GLY A 70 8.80 0.35 0.10
N SER A 71 7.57 0.87 -0.02
CA SER A 71 6.77 1.26 1.14
C SER A 71 6.48 0.10 2.08
N ALA A 72 6.28 -1.12 1.57
CA ALA A 72 6.15 -2.31 2.42
C ALA A 72 7.42 -2.62 3.21
N GLY A 73 8.61 -2.31 2.65
CA GLY A 73 9.89 -2.45 3.33
C GLY A 73 10.09 -1.43 4.46
N GLU A 74 9.47 -0.25 4.39
CA GLU A 74 9.52 0.77 5.44
C GLU A 74 8.71 0.37 6.69
N VAL A 75 7.76 -0.56 6.57
CA VAL A 75 6.85 -0.99 7.65
C VAL A 75 7.09 -2.46 8.07
N ARG A 76 8.20 -3.06 7.65
CA ARG A 76 8.56 -4.45 7.98
C ARG A 76 9.07 -4.61 9.41
#